data_AF-A0A2V9Q9C1-F1
#
_entry.id   AF-A0A2V9Q9C1-F1
#
_cell.length_a   1.000
_cell.length_b   1.000
_cell.length_c   1.000
_cell.angle_alpha   90.00
_cell.angle_beta   90.00
_cell.angle_gamma   90.00
#
_symmetry.space_group_name_H-M   'P 1'
#
loop_
_entity.id
_entity.type
_entity.pdbx_description
1 polymer ?
#
loop_
_entity_poly.entity_id
_entity_poly.type
_entity_poly.pdbx_seq_one_letter_code
_entity_poly.pdbx_strand_id
1 'polypeptide(L)'
;MTSSGFQPCSKTGQLAGSSRTICALLLVVVVASTGCSVKKFAISRLGDSLASQSASSFATDDDPELVGDALPFALKLMEGLLDQVPQHRGLLFATSSGFTQYSYVWVQQPADEVEQQDVERAKSMRLRARKLYLRARDYGIRGLEVKHRSFGAELRCDPKAAVRVARKKDVPLLYWTAVSWGAAISV
;
A
#
# COMPACT_ATOMS: atom_id res chain seq x y z
N MET A 1 -31.09 -65.32 -45.70
CA MET A 1 -31.18 -66.37 -44.65
C MET A 1 -29.81 -67.00 -44.62
N THR A 2 -28.91 -66.84 -43.64
CA THR A 2 -28.95 -66.82 -42.16
C THR A 2 -27.78 -65.91 -41.66
N SER A 3 -27.96 -64.96 -40.72
CA SER A 3 -27.66 -65.06 -39.26
C SER A 3 -26.29 -65.71 -38.95
N SER A 4 -25.33 -65.19 -38.19
CA SER A 4 -25.27 -64.26 -37.04
C SER A 4 -23.79 -63.94 -36.71
N GLY A 5 -23.50 -62.83 -36.00
CA GLY A 5 -22.17 -62.62 -35.37
C GLY A 5 -21.93 -61.20 -34.86
N PHE A 6 -21.69 -61.05 -33.56
CA PHE A 6 -21.72 -59.83 -32.75
C PHE A 6 -20.30 -59.37 -32.36
N GLN A 7 -20.10 -58.04 -32.26
CA GLN A 7 -19.23 -57.32 -31.31
C GLN A 7 -17.69 -57.12 -31.56
N PRO A 8 -17.00 -56.21 -30.82
CA PRO A 8 -16.28 -55.05 -31.36
C PRO A 8 -14.75 -55.12 -31.12
N CYS A 9 -13.97 -54.16 -31.64
CA CYS A 9 -12.63 -53.93 -31.11
C CYS A 9 -12.32 -52.44 -30.95
N SER A 10 -12.34 -52.05 -29.68
CA SER A 10 -11.71 -50.86 -29.13
C SER A 10 -10.21 -50.85 -29.40
N LYS A 11 -9.65 -49.67 -29.66
CA LYS A 11 -8.32 -49.30 -29.14
C LYS A 11 -8.34 -47.85 -28.66
N THR A 12 -8.98 -47.67 -27.51
CA THR A 12 -8.50 -46.77 -26.47
C THR A 12 -7.09 -47.25 -26.10
N GLY A 13 -6.05 -46.52 -26.47
CA GLY A 13 -4.68 -46.95 -26.18
C GLY A 13 -3.68 -45.82 -26.34
N GLN A 14 -3.11 -45.42 -25.20
CA GLN A 14 -1.91 -44.58 -25.03
C GLN A 14 -2.11 -43.06 -24.90
N LEU A 15 -2.75 -42.64 -23.80
CA LEU A 15 -2.53 -41.32 -23.17
C LEU A 15 -1.84 -41.44 -21.79
N ALA A 16 -1.29 -42.60 -21.43
CA ALA A 16 -0.74 -42.85 -20.09
C ALA A 16 0.68 -42.26 -19.87
N GLY A 17 1.44 -41.98 -20.93
CA GLY A 17 2.82 -41.46 -20.83
C GLY A 17 2.94 -39.93 -20.72
N SER A 18 2.01 -39.19 -21.34
CA SER A 18 2.04 -37.71 -21.39
C SER A 18 1.51 -37.06 -20.11
N SER A 19 0.55 -37.71 -19.44
CA SER A 19 -0.06 -37.17 -18.22
C SER A 19 0.92 -37.09 -17.03
N ARG A 20 1.83 -38.05 -16.87
CA ARG A 20 2.80 -38.05 -15.76
C ARG A 20 3.89 -36.99 -15.92
N THR A 21 4.37 -36.75 -17.13
CA THR A 21 5.34 -35.69 -17.43
C THR A 21 4.71 -34.30 -17.36
N ILE A 22 3.47 -34.12 -17.83
CA ILE A 22 2.71 -32.87 -17.68
C ILE A 22 2.44 -32.57 -16.20
N CYS A 23 2.02 -33.55 -15.40
CA CYS A 23 1.84 -33.38 -13.96
C CYS A 23 3.15 -33.06 -13.23
N ALA A 24 4.28 -33.67 -13.60
CA ALA A 24 5.58 -33.36 -13.02
C ALA A 24 6.05 -31.93 -13.38
N LEU A 25 5.85 -31.49 -14.63
CA LEU A 25 6.16 -30.12 -15.05
C LEU A 25 5.26 -29.09 -14.36
N LEU A 26 3.96 -29.36 -14.22
CA LEU A 26 3.04 -28.53 -13.46
C LEU A 26 3.44 -28.44 -11.97
N LEU A 27 3.88 -29.55 -11.37
CA LEU A 27 4.34 -29.57 -9.98
C LEU A 27 5.62 -28.73 -9.81
N VAL A 28 6.58 -28.82 -10.74
CA VAL A 28 7.79 -27.99 -10.73
C VAL A 28 7.48 -26.51 -10.92
N VAL A 29 6.53 -26.16 -11.79
CA VAL A 29 6.07 -24.77 -12.00
C VAL A 29 5.32 -24.24 -10.77
N VAL A 30 4.51 -25.08 -10.11
CA VAL A 30 3.83 -24.72 -8.85
C VAL A 30 4.86 -24.50 -7.75
N VAL A 31 5.84 -25.39 -7.58
CA VAL A 31 6.91 -25.22 -6.58
C VAL A 31 7.75 -23.98 -6.89
N ALA A 32 8.10 -23.71 -8.15
CA ALA A 32 8.84 -22.52 -8.54
C ALA A 32 8.05 -21.21 -8.33
N SER A 33 6.72 -21.23 -8.50
CA SER A 33 5.85 -20.05 -8.26
C SER A 33 5.56 -19.78 -6.78
N THR A 34 5.76 -20.75 -5.88
CA THR A 34 5.64 -20.50 -4.43
C THR A 34 6.73 -19.58 -3.87
N GLY A 35 7.95 -19.57 -4.44
CA GLY A 35 9.07 -18.76 -3.91
C GLY A 35 8.82 -17.24 -3.94
N CYS A 36 8.19 -16.72 -5.00
CA CYS A 36 7.79 -15.31 -5.06
C CYS A 36 6.64 -14.97 -4.09
N SER A 37 5.75 -15.95 -3.84
CA SER A 37 4.61 -15.77 -2.94
C SER A 37 5.02 -15.77 -1.47
N VAL A 38 5.94 -16.66 -1.08
CA VAL A 38 6.46 -16.74 0.31
C VAL A 38 7.22 -15.48 0.70
N LYS A 39 8.07 -14.94 -0.21
CA LYS A 39 8.77 -13.66 0.03
C LYS A 39 7.77 -12.52 0.27
N LYS A 40 6.76 -12.39 -0.59
CA LYS A 40 5.72 -11.34 -0.45
C LYS A 40 4.90 -11.53 0.82
N PHE A 41 4.57 -12.76 1.19
CA PHE A 41 3.88 -13.08 2.43
C PHE A 41 4.70 -12.66 3.66
N ALA A 42 5.99 -13.04 3.71
CA ALA A 42 6.88 -12.65 4.81
C ALA A 42 7.01 -11.13 4.93
N ILE A 43 7.22 -10.44 3.79
CA ILE A 43 7.28 -8.97 3.75
C ILE A 43 5.96 -8.34 4.20
N SER A 44 4.82 -8.91 3.81
CA SER A 44 3.50 -8.45 4.26
C SER A 44 3.36 -8.58 5.78
N ARG A 45 3.82 -9.69 6.38
CA ARG A 45 3.78 -9.85 7.85
C ARG A 45 4.66 -8.85 8.58
N LEU A 46 5.86 -8.58 8.05
CA LEU A 46 6.72 -7.52 8.55
C LEU A 46 6.04 -6.15 8.41
N GLY A 47 5.36 -5.92 7.28
CA GLY A 47 4.59 -4.70 7.02
C GLY A 47 3.44 -4.49 8.00
N ASP A 48 2.66 -5.54 8.30
CA ASP A 48 1.60 -5.52 9.32
C ASP A 48 2.17 -5.14 10.68
N SER A 49 3.25 -5.81 11.11
CA SER A 49 3.90 -5.56 12.39
C SER A 49 4.44 -4.13 12.50
N LEU A 50 5.15 -3.66 11.48
CA LEU A 50 5.71 -2.32 11.45
C LEU A 50 4.60 -1.25 11.45
N ALA A 51 3.57 -1.42 10.63
CA ALA A 51 2.45 -0.49 10.56
C ALA A 51 1.67 -0.40 11.88
N SER A 52 1.56 -1.51 12.63
CA SER A 52 0.94 -1.50 13.96
C SER A 52 1.82 -0.86 15.05
N GLN A 53 3.12 -1.11 15.02
CA GLN A 53 4.05 -0.67 16.08
C GLN A 53 4.49 0.79 15.92
N SER A 54 4.63 1.28 14.68
CA SER A 54 5.02 2.67 14.42
C SER A 54 3.99 3.65 14.97
N ALA A 55 2.71 3.27 15.04
CA ALA A 55 1.68 4.12 15.62
C ALA A 55 1.72 4.13 17.17
N SER A 56 2.17 3.06 17.81
CA SER A 56 2.13 2.93 19.28
C SER A 56 3.43 3.37 19.95
N SER A 57 4.60 2.97 19.44
CA SER A 57 5.87 3.25 20.11
C SER A 57 6.25 4.72 20.04
N PHE A 58 6.12 5.34 18.87
CA PHE A 58 6.42 6.78 18.71
C PHE A 58 5.41 7.69 19.41
N ALA A 59 4.15 7.24 19.56
CA ALA A 59 3.10 8.06 20.16
C ALA A 59 3.11 8.07 21.70
N THR A 60 3.78 7.09 22.32
CA THR A 60 3.93 7.01 23.78
C THR A 60 5.31 7.46 24.26
N ASP A 61 6.18 7.86 23.35
CA ASP A 61 7.52 8.38 23.65
C ASP A 61 7.41 9.82 24.18
N ASP A 62 8.19 10.14 25.22
CA ASP A 62 8.19 11.45 25.86
C ASP A 62 9.28 12.39 25.31
N ASP A 63 10.15 11.90 24.42
CA ASP A 63 11.19 12.69 23.74
C ASP A 63 10.79 13.00 22.28
N PRO A 64 10.22 14.20 21.99
CA PRO A 64 9.81 14.58 20.65
C PRO A 64 10.99 14.82 19.68
N GLU A 65 12.19 15.08 20.19
CA GLU A 65 13.39 15.25 19.36
C GLU A 65 13.85 13.87 18.84
N LEU A 66 13.93 12.88 19.73
CA LEU A 66 14.24 11.50 19.37
C LEU A 66 13.24 10.93 18.35
N VAL A 67 11.94 11.18 18.56
CA VAL A 67 10.90 10.78 17.61
C VAL A 67 11.10 11.47 16.26
N GLY A 68 11.40 12.77 16.27
CA GLY A 68 11.67 13.56 15.06
C GLY A 68 12.83 13.04 14.23
N ASP A 69 13.91 12.60 14.89
CA ASP A 69 15.10 12.06 14.25
C ASP A 69 14.87 10.63 13.71
N ALA A 70 14.02 9.83 14.37
CA ALA A 70 13.75 8.45 13.96
C ALA A 70 12.72 8.33 12.82
N LEU A 71 11.70 9.20 12.80
CA LEU A 71 10.59 9.11 11.84
C LEU A 71 11.00 9.13 10.36
N PRO A 72 11.97 9.94 9.90
CA PRO A 72 12.40 9.92 8.50
C PRO A 72 12.85 8.53 8.03
N PHE A 73 13.61 7.81 8.86
CA PHE A 73 14.04 6.45 8.54
C PHE A 73 12.85 5.48 8.50
N ALA A 74 11.99 5.51 9.53
CA ALA A 74 10.83 4.64 9.59
C ALA A 74 9.89 4.84 8.39
N LEU A 75 9.63 6.09 7.99
CA LEU A 75 8.83 6.43 6.81
C LEU A 75 9.47 5.90 5.52
N LYS A 76 10.77 6.13 5.32
CA LYS A 76 11.51 5.63 4.15
C LYS A 76 11.55 4.10 4.08
N LEU A 77 11.68 3.43 5.23
CA LEU A 77 11.64 1.97 5.32
C LEU A 77 10.27 1.44 4.86
N MET A 78 9.17 2.04 5.34
CA MET A 78 7.83 1.67 4.91
C MET A 78 7.60 1.91 3.41
N GLU A 79 8.11 3.03 2.85
CA GLU A 79 8.08 3.25 1.40
C GLU A 79 8.81 2.14 0.63
N GLY A 80 10.01 1.74 1.08
CA GLY A 80 10.76 0.66 0.43
C GLY A 80 10.08 -0.71 0.52
N LEU A 81 9.37 -0.99 1.64
CA LEU A 81 8.55 -2.20 1.75
C LEU A 81 7.36 -2.16 0.77
N LEU A 82 6.75 -0.99 0.56
CA LEU A 82 5.65 -0.82 -0.40
C LEU A 82 6.09 -1.09 -1.85
N ASP A 83 7.37 -1.00 -2.19
CA ASP A 83 7.86 -1.41 -3.53
C ASP A 83 7.71 -2.94 -3.74
N GLN A 84 7.76 -3.71 -2.66
CA GLN A 84 7.61 -5.16 -2.69
C GLN A 84 6.14 -5.60 -2.48
N VAL A 85 5.39 -4.86 -1.66
CA VAL A 85 3.98 -5.13 -1.33
C VAL A 85 3.09 -3.90 -1.61
N PRO A 86 2.90 -3.51 -2.88
CA PRO A 86 2.33 -2.20 -3.26
C PRO A 86 0.87 -1.98 -2.86
N GLN A 87 0.14 -3.05 -2.56
CA GLN A 87 -1.27 -3.03 -2.17
C GLN A 87 -1.46 -3.27 -0.65
N HIS A 88 -0.40 -3.22 0.14
CA HIS A 88 -0.47 -3.47 1.57
C HIS A 88 -1.16 -2.31 2.31
N ARG A 89 -2.44 -2.48 2.64
CA ARG A 89 -3.27 -1.41 3.22
C ARG A 89 -2.74 -0.84 4.54
N GLY A 90 -2.16 -1.68 5.40
CA GLY A 90 -1.56 -1.23 6.67
C GLY A 90 -0.41 -0.23 6.45
N LEU A 91 0.61 -0.62 5.69
CA LEU A 91 1.70 0.26 5.25
C LEU A 91 1.22 1.51 4.48
N LEU A 92 0.24 1.39 3.58
CA LEU A 92 -0.33 2.56 2.88
C LEU A 92 -0.99 3.55 3.85
N PHE A 93 -1.71 3.04 4.85
CA PHE A 93 -2.28 3.86 5.91
C PHE A 93 -1.18 4.51 6.77
N ALA A 94 -0.23 3.72 7.26
CA ALA A 94 0.84 4.19 8.14
C ALA A 94 1.75 5.24 7.46
N THR A 95 2.04 5.07 6.16
CA THR A 95 2.78 6.08 5.39
C THR A 95 1.95 7.34 5.15
N SER A 96 0.65 7.21 4.83
CA SER A 96 -0.23 8.37 4.68
C SER A 96 -0.34 9.18 5.98
N SER A 97 -0.65 8.54 7.10
CA SER A 97 -0.76 9.24 8.39
C SER A 97 0.60 9.74 8.89
N GLY A 98 1.65 8.93 8.76
CA GLY A 98 2.99 9.23 9.24
C GLY A 98 3.63 10.41 8.51
N PHE A 99 3.58 10.46 7.18
CA PHE A 99 4.09 11.62 6.43
C PHE A 99 3.29 12.90 6.74
N THR A 100 1.98 12.78 6.97
CA THR A 100 1.14 13.93 7.35
C THR A 100 1.58 14.51 8.68
N GLN A 101 1.68 13.67 9.71
CA GLN A 101 2.10 14.08 11.06
C GLN A 101 3.54 14.61 11.05
N TYR A 102 4.45 13.91 10.36
CA TYR A 102 5.84 14.34 10.26
C TYR A 102 5.97 15.72 9.61
N SER A 103 5.24 15.92 8.51
CA SER A 103 5.22 17.18 7.78
C SER A 103 4.65 18.33 8.60
N TYR A 104 3.66 18.07 9.46
CA TYR A 104 3.09 19.08 10.33
C TYR A 104 4.07 19.50 11.43
N VAL A 105 4.49 18.54 12.26
CA VAL A 105 5.21 18.82 13.50
C VAL A 105 6.67 19.23 13.26
N TRP A 106 7.39 18.57 12.34
CA TRP A 106 8.84 18.81 12.16
C TRP A 106 9.17 19.59 10.89
N VAL A 107 8.18 20.09 10.15
CA VAL A 107 8.43 20.87 8.92
C VAL A 107 7.60 22.15 8.86
N GLN A 108 6.28 22.03 8.90
CA GLN A 108 5.40 23.21 8.82
C GLN A 108 5.49 24.06 10.08
N GLN A 109 5.37 23.45 11.27
CA GLN A 109 5.41 24.21 12.51
C GLN A 109 6.75 24.96 12.72
N PRO A 110 7.93 24.35 12.50
CA PRO A 110 9.20 25.08 12.47
C PRO A 110 9.27 26.17 11.39
N ALA A 111 8.54 26.02 10.28
CA ALA A 111 8.45 27.07 9.27
C ALA A 111 7.64 28.28 9.78
N ASP A 112 6.56 28.03 10.51
CA ASP A 112 5.73 29.07 11.11
C ASP A 112 6.50 29.82 12.21
N GLU A 113 7.33 29.12 12.98
CA GLU A 113 8.19 29.72 14.02
C GLU A 113 9.28 30.62 13.43
N VAL A 114 9.95 30.19 12.36
CA VAL A 114 11.06 30.94 11.77
C VAL A 114 10.60 32.13 10.92
N GLU A 115 9.34 32.20 10.51
CA GLU A 115 8.81 33.23 9.62
C GLU A 115 9.03 34.66 10.13
N GLN A 116 8.91 34.87 11.43
CA GLN A 116 9.12 36.20 12.04
C GLN A 116 10.56 36.69 11.89
N GLN A 117 11.50 35.78 11.65
CA GLN A 117 12.93 36.06 11.53
C GLN A 117 13.39 36.00 10.06
N ASP A 118 12.89 35.02 9.30
CA ASP A 118 13.30 34.74 7.93
C ASP A 118 12.13 34.18 7.11
N VAL A 119 11.44 35.08 6.41
CA VAL A 119 10.27 34.78 5.57
C VAL A 119 10.64 33.85 4.40
N GLU A 120 11.81 34.03 3.78
CA GLU A 120 12.21 33.21 2.63
C GLU A 120 12.55 31.78 3.06
N ARG A 121 13.20 31.62 4.22
CA ARG A 121 13.41 30.30 4.81
C ARG A 121 12.08 29.63 5.17
N ALA A 122 11.16 30.33 5.83
CA ALA A 122 9.84 29.80 6.15
C ALA A 122 9.10 29.33 4.88
N LYS A 123 9.11 30.15 3.83
CA LYS A 123 8.53 29.81 2.53
C LYS A 123 9.16 28.55 1.92
N SER A 124 10.48 28.41 1.97
CA SER A 124 11.17 27.20 1.48
C SER A 124 10.76 25.94 2.27
N MET A 125 10.58 26.07 3.59
CA MET A 125 10.16 24.98 4.47
C MET A 125 8.69 24.60 4.24
N ARG A 126 7.80 25.57 4.03
CA ARG A 126 6.40 25.30 3.66
C ARG A 126 6.28 24.61 2.30
N LEU A 127 7.11 24.99 1.32
CA LEU A 127 7.19 24.26 0.05
C LEU A 127 7.65 22.81 0.23
N ARG A 128 8.56 22.54 1.19
CA ARG A 128 8.94 21.17 1.57
C ARG A 128 7.78 20.44 2.24
N ALA A 129 7.09 21.06 3.21
CA ALA A 129 5.93 20.48 3.88
C ALA A 129 4.83 20.12 2.86
N ARG A 130 4.53 21.03 1.93
CA ARG A 130 3.58 20.79 0.84
C ARG A 130 3.87 19.51 0.06
N LYS A 131 5.14 19.29 -0.30
CA LYS A 131 5.56 18.09 -1.04
C LYS A 131 5.36 16.81 -0.21
N LEU A 132 5.62 16.86 1.10
CA LEU A 132 5.41 15.73 2.00
C LEU A 132 3.92 15.43 2.21
N TYR A 133 3.08 16.46 2.35
CA TYR A 133 1.63 16.30 2.41
C TYR A 133 1.05 15.71 1.12
N LEU A 134 1.48 16.17 -0.05
CA LEU A 134 1.03 15.59 -1.32
C LEU A 134 1.44 14.13 -1.46
N ARG A 135 2.66 13.78 -1.03
CA ARG A 135 3.12 12.40 -0.95
C ARG A 135 2.24 11.56 -0.01
N ALA A 136 1.91 12.08 1.16
CA ALA A 136 1.02 11.43 2.13
C ALA A 136 -0.38 11.17 1.55
N ARG A 137 -0.94 12.16 0.84
CA ARG A 137 -2.22 12.05 0.12
C ARG A 137 -2.15 10.93 -0.91
N ASP A 138 -1.08 10.84 -1.68
CA ASP A 138 -0.94 9.85 -2.74
C ASP A 138 -0.91 8.42 -2.17
N TYR A 139 -0.27 8.19 -1.02
CA TYR A 139 -0.36 6.92 -0.29
C TYR A 139 -1.78 6.63 0.24
N GLY A 140 -2.48 7.66 0.71
CA GLY A 140 -3.87 7.55 1.15
C GLY A 140 -4.82 7.13 0.01
N ILE A 141 -4.71 7.78 -1.15
CA ILE A 141 -5.45 7.43 -2.37
C ILE A 141 -5.15 6.00 -2.80
N ARG A 142 -3.86 5.61 -2.86
CA ARG A 142 -3.47 4.22 -3.16
C ARG A 142 -4.08 3.24 -2.17
N GLY A 143 -4.12 3.57 -0.88
CA GLY A 143 -4.75 2.77 0.16
C GLY A 143 -6.24 2.51 -0.10
N LEU A 144 -6.97 3.54 -0.53
CA LEU A 144 -8.39 3.46 -0.90
C LEU A 144 -8.57 2.60 -2.16
N GLU A 145 -7.69 2.76 -3.16
CA GLU A 145 -7.72 2.02 -4.43
C GLU A 145 -7.55 0.51 -4.28
N VAL A 146 -6.94 0.02 -3.19
CA VAL A 146 -6.84 -1.42 -2.91
C VAL A 146 -8.23 -2.09 -2.84
N LYS A 147 -9.26 -1.36 -2.38
CA LYS A 147 -10.65 -1.89 -2.30
C LYS A 147 -11.60 -1.23 -3.29
N HIS A 148 -11.32 0.01 -3.68
CA HIS A 148 -12.18 0.81 -4.54
C HIS A 148 -11.41 1.16 -5.80
N ARG A 149 -11.44 0.27 -6.79
CA ARG A 149 -10.69 0.46 -8.05
C ARG A 149 -11.01 1.83 -8.66
N SER A 150 -9.98 2.51 -9.18
CA SER A 150 -10.09 3.82 -9.82
C SER A 150 -10.54 4.96 -8.89
N PHE A 151 -10.53 4.78 -7.56
CA PHE A 151 -10.96 5.81 -6.61
C PHE A 151 -10.28 7.17 -6.86
N GLY A 152 -8.96 7.20 -7.11
CA GLY A 152 -8.24 8.44 -7.35
C GLY A 152 -8.62 9.13 -8.67
N ALA A 153 -8.96 8.36 -9.69
CA ALA A 153 -9.45 8.90 -10.97
C ALA A 153 -10.86 9.46 -10.82
N GLU A 154 -11.77 8.68 -10.23
CA GLU A 154 -13.16 9.08 -9.98
C GLU A 154 -13.24 10.31 -9.08
N LEU A 155 -12.37 10.41 -8.07
CA LEU A 155 -12.34 11.56 -7.17
C LEU A 155 -12.01 12.87 -7.91
N ARG A 156 -11.29 12.82 -9.04
CA ARG A 156 -11.03 14.01 -9.88
C ARG A 156 -12.18 14.32 -10.84
N CYS A 157 -12.95 13.31 -11.24
CA CYS A 157 -14.05 13.46 -12.19
C CYS A 157 -15.38 13.81 -11.51
N ASP A 158 -15.80 13.01 -10.53
CA ASP A 158 -16.99 13.23 -9.70
C ASP A 158 -16.69 12.86 -8.23
N PRO A 159 -16.21 13.82 -7.41
CA PRO A 159 -15.90 13.56 -6.01
C PRO A 159 -17.07 13.01 -5.21
N LYS A 160 -18.31 13.43 -5.52
CA LYS A 160 -19.51 13.01 -4.78
C LYS A 160 -19.86 11.56 -5.10
N ALA A 161 -19.71 11.12 -6.35
CA ALA A 161 -19.86 9.72 -6.70
C ALA A 161 -18.72 8.87 -6.13
N ALA A 162 -17.48 9.34 -6.22
CA ALA A 162 -16.30 8.61 -5.77
C ALA A 162 -16.37 8.23 -4.29
N VAL A 163 -16.82 9.13 -3.41
CA VAL A 163 -16.90 8.83 -1.96
C VAL A 163 -18.09 7.97 -1.56
N ARG A 164 -19.11 7.81 -2.44
CA ARG A 164 -20.32 7.01 -2.13
C ARG A 164 -20.04 5.51 -1.99
N VAL A 165 -18.95 5.01 -2.58
CA VAL A 165 -18.57 3.59 -2.48
C VAL A 165 -17.87 3.26 -1.16
N ALA A 166 -17.43 4.28 -0.42
CA ALA A 166 -16.68 4.10 0.82
C ALA A 166 -17.55 3.49 1.93
N ARG A 167 -16.91 2.68 2.78
CA ARG A 167 -17.56 2.05 3.94
C ARG A 167 -16.89 2.52 5.23
N LYS A 168 -17.50 2.19 6.38
CA LYS A 168 -16.95 2.49 7.72
C LYS A 168 -15.48 2.08 7.88
N LYS A 169 -15.05 0.97 7.27
CA LYS A 169 -13.65 0.48 7.32
C LYS A 169 -12.67 1.33 6.52
N ASP A 170 -13.13 2.25 5.67
CA ASP A 170 -12.29 3.15 4.88
C ASP A 170 -12.10 4.52 5.54
N VAL A 171 -12.86 4.81 6.60
CA VAL A 171 -12.81 6.09 7.33
C VAL A 171 -11.39 6.49 7.73
N PRO A 172 -10.53 5.61 8.27
CA PRO A 172 -9.17 6.01 8.65
C PRO A 172 -8.33 6.50 7.45
N LEU A 173 -8.43 5.84 6.31
CA LEU A 173 -7.73 6.25 5.09
C LEU A 173 -8.34 7.52 4.48
N LEU A 174 -9.67 7.63 4.46
CA LEU A 174 -10.35 8.85 4.02
C LEU A 174 -9.93 10.06 4.86
N TYR A 175 -9.87 9.91 6.18
CA TYR A 175 -9.45 10.95 7.11
C TYR A 175 -8.03 11.43 6.79
N TRP A 176 -7.04 10.55 6.79
CA TRP A 176 -5.65 10.97 6.54
C TRP A 176 -5.40 11.45 5.11
N THR A 177 -6.13 10.92 4.13
CA THR A 177 -6.11 11.46 2.76
C THR A 177 -6.65 12.89 2.70
N ALA A 178 -7.75 13.18 3.41
CA ALA A 178 -8.35 14.50 3.45
C ALA A 178 -7.48 15.50 4.23
N VAL A 179 -6.95 15.10 5.39
CA VAL A 179 -6.08 15.95 6.22
C VAL A 179 -4.81 16.33 5.47
N SER A 180 -4.11 15.35 4.89
CA SER A 180 -2.91 15.62 4.09
C SER A 180 -3.19 16.55 2.91
N TRP A 181 -4.32 16.36 2.23
CA TRP A 181 -4.67 17.22 1.12
C TRP A 181 -5.03 18.64 1.55
N GLY A 182 -5.84 18.79 2.61
CA GLY A 182 -6.16 20.09 3.19
C GLY A 182 -4.91 20.83 3.64
N ALA A 183 -3.99 20.15 4.32
CA ALA A 183 -2.72 20.71 4.76
C ALA A 183 -1.83 21.14 3.58
N ALA A 184 -1.80 20.37 2.48
CA ALA A 184 -1.08 20.76 1.27
C ALA A 184 -1.65 21.99 0.56
N ILE A 185 -2.91 22.34 0.83
CA ILE A 185 -3.58 23.55 0.31
C ILE A 185 -3.30 24.75 1.21
N SER A 186 -3.17 24.54 2.52
CA SER A 186 -2.98 25.61 3.50
C SER A 186 -1.55 26.16 3.59
N VAL A 187 -0.55 25.43 3.08
CA VAL A 187 0.88 25.80 3.14
C VAL A 187 1.45 26.29 1.81
#